data_AF-A0A4Q4T264-F1
#
_entry.id   AF-A0A4Q4T264-F1
#
_cell.length_a   1.000
_cell.length_b   1.000
_cell.length_c   1.000
_cell.angle_alpha   90.00
_cell.angle_beta   90.00
_cell.angle_gamma   90.00
#
_symmetry.space_group_name_H-M   'P 1'
#
loop_
_entity.id
_entity.type
_entity.pdbx_description
1 polymer ?
#
loop_
_entity_poly.entity_id
_entity_poly.type
_entity_poly.pdbx_seq_one_letter_code
_entity_poly.pdbx_strand_id
1 'polypeptide(L)'
;MDGAAQKAEELRRQISQAEKQLEDLRRQLQDLESSRDEGAADQPEPQDPLPLSSGAEAGKPPATWSWPLEEEEYTRYARQLILPSVGIAGQLRLKSARVLVVGAGGLGCPAASYLAGAGVGALGIADGDVVEASNLHRQVGHATARVGQRKVDSLVAHCRALNPRVRYAAHAAHLTPRNAAEIVEGYDVVLDCTDNPATRYLVSDVCVLLGRPLISASALRTDGQLIVLNYPPAPPRGGGGEDGKGRVSTDEVGPCYRCVFPRPPPAQSVVSCGEGGILGPVVGVMGVLQALEAIKILTAPPRPGRTTTTATNGSEAGAAEKKQPSASAPSLLLFSAYSTPPFRSVRMRGRRPDCVACSPGSTLTPEELSSGSLDYVQFCGVNAPIDILKPEERVSAAEYYGRVLGAERPGAPRREQRHLLLDVREREHYDIASIPGSVNVPFSRFRAQDRSGSGGDDGRGEQPKRPDWIPESLPPEAPIYVVCRVGNDSQLVTRRLKEMGLDGGGARFIGDIKGGMRAWKQEVDPTIPFM
;
A
#
# COMPACT_ATOMS: atom_id res chain seq x y z
N MET A 1 37.77 -22.33 17.86
CA MET A 1 37.25 -21.37 18.85
C MET A 1 38.04 -20.06 18.89
N ASP A 2 39.24 -19.98 18.30
CA ASP A 2 40.11 -18.78 18.39
C ASP A 2 39.67 -17.54 17.59
N GLY A 3 38.93 -17.70 16.49
CA GLY A 3 38.53 -16.56 15.65
C GLY A 3 37.45 -15.64 16.26
N ALA A 4 36.62 -16.16 17.17
CA ALA A 4 35.59 -15.37 17.83
C ALA A 4 36.17 -14.52 18.98
N ALA A 5 37.16 -15.06 19.69
CA ALA A 5 37.87 -14.35 20.75
C ALA A 5 38.66 -13.15 20.21
N GLN A 6 39.37 -13.33 19.08
CA GLN A 6 40.12 -12.25 18.43
C GLN A 6 39.21 -11.11 17.93
N LYS A 7 38.05 -11.44 17.35
CA LYS A 7 37.06 -10.42 16.94
C LYS A 7 36.47 -9.67 18.13
N ALA A 8 36.22 -10.35 19.25
CA ALA A 8 35.71 -9.71 20.45
C ALA A 8 36.75 -8.75 21.06
N GLU A 9 38.04 -9.10 21.01
CA GLU A 9 39.13 -8.24 21.49
C GLU A 9 39.33 -7.01 20.61
N GLU A 10 39.26 -7.17 19.27
CA GLU A 10 39.33 -6.03 18.35
C GLU A 10 38.14 -5.07 18.53
N LEU A 11 36.92 -5.59 18.73
CA LEU A 11 35.75 -4.76 19.00
C LEU A 11 35.88 -4.00 20.33
N ARG A 12 36.40 -4.64 21.39
CA ARG A 12 36.67 -3.96 22.67
C ARG A 12 37.69 -2.84 22.52
N ARG A 13 38.73 -3.05 21.70
CA ARG A 13 39.73 -2.02 21.38
C ARG A 13 39.10 -0.83 20.65
N GLN A 14 38.23 -1.09 19.68
CA GLN A 14 37.51 -0.05 18.93
C GLN A 14 36.55 0.74 19.83
N ILE A 15 35.83 0.08 20.73
CA ILE A 15 34.96 0.74 21.71
C ILE A 15 35.78 1.67 22.61
N SER A 16 36.88 1.19 23.18
CA SER A 16 37.74 2.01 24.05
C SER A 16 38.33 3.22 23.32
N GLN A 17 38.69 3.07 22.05
CA GLN A 17 39.20 4.19 21.23
C GLN A 17 38.10 5.23 20.94
N ALA A 18 36.88 4.78 20.66
CA ALA A 18 35.73 5.66 20.42
C ALA A 18 35.30 6.41 21.69
N GLU A 19 35.33 5.75 22.85
CA GLU A 19 35.04 6.39 24.14
C GLU A 19 36.04 7.50 24.46
N LYS A 20 37.34 7.27 24.21
CA LYS A 20 38.37 8.29 24.39
C LYS A 20 38.18 9.49 23.45
N GLN A 21 37.83 9.25 22.19
CA GLN A 21 37.50 10.33 21.25
C GLN A 21 36.28 11.14 21.67
N LEU A 22 35.25 10.48 22.21
CA LEU A 22 34.06 11.17 22.71
C LEU A 22 34.39 12.09 23.90
N GLU A 23 35.27 11.64 24.79
CA GLU A 23 35.70 12.42 25.95
C GLU A 23 36.55 13.64 25.55
N ASP A 24 37.47 13.48 24.60
CA ASP A 24 38.24 14.60 24.04
C ASP A 24 37.32 15.65 23.37
N LEU A 25 36.33 15.21 22.60
CA LEU A 25 35.36 16.11 21.95
C LEU A 25 34.48 16.85 22.97
N ARG A 26 34.06 16.18 24.05
CA ARG A 26 33.33 16.82 25.15
C ARG A 26 34.15 17.89 25.85
N ARG A 27 35.44 17.62 26.07
CA ARG A 27 36.36 18.60 26.66
C ARG A 27 36.54 19.82 25.76
N GLN A 28 36.75 19.61 24.45
CA GLN A 28 36.85 20.70 23.47
C GLN A 28 35.56 21.55 23.42
N LEU A 29 34.39 20.91 23.51
CA LEU A 29 33.12 21.62 23.54
C LEU A 29 32.99 22.48 24.81
N GLN A 30 33.36 21.93 25.96
CA GLN A 30 33.32 22.65 27.24
C GLN A 30 34.30 23.84 27.28
N ASP A 31 35.51 23.69 26.73
CA ASP A 31 36.49 24.77 26.64
C ASP A 31 35.97 25.93 25.77
N LEU A 32 35.32 25.61 24.64
CA LEU A 32 34.71 26.61 23.75
C LEU A 32 33.53 27.33 24.40
N GLU A 33 32.66 26.59 25.09
CA GLU A 33 31.52 27.16 25.82
C GLU A 33 31.99 28.09 26.96
N SER A 34 33.02 27.69 27.69
CA SER A 34 33.60 28.49 28.79
C SER A 34 34.28 29.76 28.27
N SER A 35 34.99 29.69 27.14
CA SER A 35 35.61 30.86 26.49
C SER A 35 34.59 31.87 25.94
N ARG A 36 33.33 31.44 25.73
CA ARG A 36 32.25 32.32 25.28
C ARG A 36 31.66 33.16 26.41
N ASP A 37 31.73 32.67 27.65
CA ASP A 37 31.26 33.37 28.84
C ASP A 37 32.32 34.32 29.42
N GLU A 38 33.62 34.05 29.23
CA GLU A 38 34.71 34.93 29.70
C GLU A 38 34.94 36.17 28.82
N GLY A 39 34.48 36.17 27.56
CA GLY A 39 34.60 37.31 26.62
C GLY A 39 33.65 38.48 26.88
N ALA A 40 32.79 38.40 27.91
CA ALA A 40 31.77 39.41 28.23
C ALA A 40 32.16 40.39 29.36
N ALA A 41 33.35 40.26 29.95
CA ALA A 41 33.69 40.91 31.22
C ALA A 41 34.75 42.03 31.19
N ASP A 42 35.27 42.44 30.03
CA ASP A 42 36.35 43.44 29.98
C ASP A 42 36.06 44.61 29.04
N GLN A 43 35.42 45.66 29.58
CA GLN A 43 35.56 47.04 29.07
C GLN A 43 35.64 48.04 30.25
N PRO A 44 36.54 49.05 30.20
CA PRO A 44 36.80 49.96 31.31
C PRO A 44 35.83 51.15 31.39
N GLU A 45 35.68 51.70 32.60
CA GLU A 45 34.79 52.81 33.00
C GLU A 45 34.99 54.15 32.25
N PRO A 46 33.96 55.03 32.19
CA PRO A 46 33.94 56.20 31.32
C PRO A 46 34.61 57.44 31.94
N GLN A 47 35.37 58.16 31.12
CA GLN A 47 35.79 59.53 31.38
C GLN A 47 34.99 60.49 30.47
N ASP A 48 34.35 61.49 31.07
CA ASP A 48 33.71 62.62 30.39
C ASP A 48 34.59 63.89 30.53
N PRO A 49 34.40 64.97 29.74
CA PRO A 49 33.70 65.09 28.45
C PRO A 49 34.45 65.98 27.43
N LEU A 50 34.13 65.89 26.12
CA LEU A 50 34.13 67.07 25.22
C LEU A 50 33.14 66.87 24.04
N PRO A 51 32.45 67.93 23.57
CA PRO A 51 31.25 67.81 22.73
C PRO A 51 31.55 67.87 21.21
N LEU A 52 30.50 67.55 20.41
CA LEU A 52 30.37 67.59 18.93
C LEU A 52 30.68 66.22 18.27
N SER A 53 29.86 65.62 17.42
CA SER A 53 28.73 66.11 16.62
C SER A 53 27.67 65.03 16.43
N SER A 54 26.45 65.47 16.19
CA SER A 54 25.26 64.69 15.88
C SER A 54 25.43 63.84 14.61
N GLY A 55 25.17 62.54 14.73
CA GLY A 55 24.69 61.72 13.62
C GLY A 55 25.41 60.38 13.45
N ALA A 56 24.86 59.31 14.01
CA ALA A 56 24.71 58.01 13.36
C ALA A 56 24.05 57.00 14.30
N GLU A 57 22.83 56.62 13.93
CA GLU A 57 22.14 55.35 14.17
C GLU A 57 22.19 54.72 15.57
N ALA A 58 21.12 54.99 16.33
CA ALA A 58 20.68 54.10 17.40
C ALA A 58 20.57 52.66 16.87
N GLY A 59 21.36 51.76 17.45
CA GLY A 59 21.34 50.34 17.15
C GLY A 59 19.91 49.79 17.22
N LYS A 60 19.38 49.38 16.06
CA LYS A 60 18.09 48.70 15.97
C LYS A 60 18.12 47.49 16.90
N PRO A 61 17.11 47.27 17.77
CA PRO A 61 16.99 46.01 18.49
C PRO A 61 16.93 44.86 17.47
N PRO A 62 17.45 43.66 17.79
CA PRO A 62 17.41 42.53 16.87
C PRO A 62 15.97 42.32 16.42
N ALA A 63 15.74 42.32 15.10
CA ALA A 63 14.41 42.29 14.53
C ALA A 63 13.69 41.00 14.96
N THR A 64 12.61 41.14 15.73
CA THR A 64 11.75 40.02 16.12
C THR A 64 11.04 39.49 14.87
N TRP A 65 11.14 38.18 14.62
CA TRP A 65 10.50 37.53 13.48
C TRP A 65 8.98 37.73 13.50
N SER A 66 8.42 38.35 12.45
CA SER A 66 7.02 38.79 12.39
C SER A 66 6.14 37.97 11.43
N TRP A 67 6.67 36.88 10.88
CA TRP A 67 6.01 36.11 9.82
C TRP A 67 5.37 34.82 10.34
N PRO A 68 4.26 34.35 9.73
CA PRO A 68 3.48 33.21 10.25
C PRO A 68 4.15 31.83 10.10
N LEU A 69 5.19 31.72 9.28
CA LEU A 69 6.05 30.55 9.19
C LEU A 69 7.43 30.91 9.70
N GLU A 70 8.20 29.93 10.17
CA GLU A 70 9.60 30.15 10.57
C GLU A 70 10.48 30.43 9.35
N GLU A 71 11.63 31.06 9.57
CA GLU A 71 12.54 31.47 8.49
C GLU A 71 12.90 30.31 7.55
N GLU A 72 13.35 29.18 8.09
CA GLU A 72 13.74 28.04 7.25
C GLU A 72 12.53 27.37 6.56
N GLU A 73 11.31 27.54 7.07
CA GLU A 73 10.10 27.07 6.40
C GLU A 73 9.79 27.91 5.16
N TYR A 74 10.03 29.21 5.20
CA TYR A 74 9.97 30.05 4.00
C TYR A 74 10.98 29.59 2.96
N THR A 75 12.23 29.32 3.35
CA THR A 75 13.26 28.82 2.44
C THR A 75 12.90 27.45 1.87
N ARG A 76 12.49 26.50 2.74
CA ARG A 76 12.18 25.12 2.35
C ARG A 76 10.96 25.02 1.44
N TYR A 77 9.89 25.74 1.77
CA TYR A 77 8.62 25.66 1.04
C TYR A 77 8.45 26.76 -0.02
N ALA A 78 9.48 27.59 -0.27
CA ALA A 78 9.43 28.73 -1.18
C ALA A 78 8.75 28.42 -2.53
N ARG A 79 9.07 27.28 -3.13
CA ARG A 79 8.55 26.88 -4.46
C ARG A 79 7.08 26.49 -4.46
N GLN A 80 6.54 25.97 -3.36
CA GLN A 80 5.10 25.71 -3.25
C GLN A 80 4.32 26.90 -2.69
N LEU A 81 4.96 27.77 -1.90
CA LEU A 81 4.36 29.01 -1.39
C LEU A 81 3.95 29.98 -2.49
N ILE A 82 4.67 30.02 -3.61
CA ILE A 82 4.33 30.88 -4.75
C ILE A 82 3.15 30.36 -5.59
N LEU A 83 2.68 29.13 -5.35
CA LEU A 83 1.56 28.56 -6.10
C LEU A 83 0.24 29.16 -5.60
N PRO A 84 -0.62 29.72 -6.48
CA PRO A 84 -1.90 30.28 -6.08
C PRO A 84 -2.84 29.29 -5.37
N SER A 85 -2.71 27.99 -5.68
CA SER A 85 -3.48 26.90 -5.06
C SER A 85 -3.01 26.51 -3.66
N VAL A 86 -1.84 27.00 -3.23
CA VAL A 86 -1.27 26.73 -1.90
C VAL A 86 -1.12 28.05 -1.15
N GLY A 87 -0.19 28.91 -1.54
CA GLY A 87 0.07 30.17 -0.82
C GLY A 87 0.51 29.95 0.64
N ILE A 88 0.65 31.05 1.37
CA ILE A 88 0.93 31.01 2.82
C ILE A 88 -0.22 30.33 3.58
N ALA A 89 -1.47 30.65 3.22
CA ALA A 89 -2.64 30.08 3.89
C ALA A 89 -2.73 28.55 3.72
N GLY A 90 -2.48 28.03 2.52
CA GLY A 90 -2.46 26.58 2.29
C GLY A 90 -1.29 25.91 3.00
N GLN A 91 -0.11 26.55 3.06
CA GLN A 91 1.01 26.01 3.82
C GLN A 91 0.72 25.91 5.31
N LEU A 92 0.07 26.92 5.90
CA LEU A 92 -0.34 26.89 7.30
C LEU A 92 -1.36 25.78 7.57
N ARG A 93 -2.25 25.50 6.62
CA ARG A 93 -3.18 24.34 6.71
C ARG A 93 -2.43 23.03 6.64
N LEU A 94 -1.46 22.87 5.73
CA LEU A 94 -0.60 21.69 5.68
C LEU A 94 0.14 21.50 7.00
N LYS A 95 0.79 22.54 7.51
CA LYS A 95 1.53 22.55 8.80
C LYS A 95 0.63 22.20 10.00
N SER A 96 -0.67 22.48 9.93
CA SER A 96 -1.63 22.16 10.99
C SER A 96 -2.27 20.78 10.83
N ALA A 97 -2.19 20.18 9.64
CA ALA A 97 -2.86 18.93 9.31
C ALA A 97 -2.14 17.69 9.80
N ARG A 98 -2.91 16.64 10.05
CA ARG A 98 -2.44 15.30 10.43
C ARG A 98 -2.92 14.29 9.39
N VAL A 99 -2.01 13.57 8.77
CA VAL A 99 -2.32 12.57 7.72
C VAL A 99 -1.91 11.18 8.17
N LEU A 100 -2.79 10.19 7.96
CA LEU A 100 -2.48 8.78 8.17
C LEU A 100 -2.23 8.08 6.84
N VAL A 101 -1.11 7.38 6.72
CA VAL A 101 -0.79 6.48 5.62
C VAL A 101 -0.90 5.04 6.12
N VAL A 102 -1.88 4.29 5.61
CA VAL A 102 -2.10 2.88 5.95
C VAL A 102 -1.40 2.00 4.92
N GLY A 103 -0.31 1.37 5.32
CA GLY A 103 0.59 0.60 4.46
C GLY A 103 1.83 1.41 4.10
N ALA A 104 3.01 0.89 4.44
CA ALA A 104 4.33 1.45 4.17
C ALA A 104 4.97 0.81 2.92
N GLY A 105 4.16 0.22 2.03
CA GLY A 105 4.60 -0.47 0.82
C GLY A 105 4.83 0.44 -0.39
N GLY A 106 4.58 -0.09 -1.59
CA GLY A 106 4.88 0.60 -2.86
C GLY A 106 4.02 1.84 -3.10
N LEU A 107 2.81 1.90 -2.54
CA LEU A 107 1.95 3.09 -2.53
C LEU A 107 2.37 4.07 -1.43
N GLY A 108 2.59 3.55 -0.22
CA GLY A 108 2.86 4.35 0.98
C GLY A 108 4.20 5.05 0.96
N CYS A 109 5.24 4.42 0.41
CA CYS A 109 6.57 5.01 0.27
C CYS A 109 6.53 6.38 -0.44
N PRO A 110 6.13 6.47 -1.72
CA PRO A 110 6.06 7.76 -2.41
C PRO A 110 5.02 8.71 -1.78
N ALA A 111 3.86 8.21 -1.33
CA ALA A 111 2.84 9.06 -0.70
C ALA A 111 3.39 9.78 0.54
N ALA A 112 4.01 9.03 1.46
CA ALA A 112 4.61 9.57 2.66
C ALA A 112 5.77 10.54 2.37
N SER A 113 6.62 10.22 1.38
CA SER A 113 7.74 11.10 1.00
C SER A 113 7.26 12.45 0.47
N TYR A 114 6.27 12.48 -0.42
CA TYR A 114 5.74 13.75 -0.95
C TYR A 114 4.96 14.54 0.10
N LEU A 115 4.23 13.89 1.00
CA LEU A 115 3.56 14.56 2.12
C LEU A 115 4.56 15.16 3.12
N ALA A 116 5.61 14.41 3.46
CA ALA A 116 6.70 14.90 4.30
C ALA A 116 7.41 16.10 3.66
N GLY A 117 7.76 16.00 2.37
CA GLY A 117 8.37 17.10 1.62
C GLY A 117 7.49 18.34 1.54
N ALA A 118 6.17 18.18 1.41
CA ALA A 118 5.21 19.27 1.37
C ALA A 118 4.97 19.96 2.72
N GLY A 119 5.45 19.38 3.83
CA GLY A 119 5.36 19.99 5.16
C GLY A 119 4.02 19.80 5.85
N VAL A 120 3.41 18.60 5.73
CA VAL A 120 2.30 18.21 6.60
C VAL A 120 2.72 18.27 8.08
N GLY A 121 1.86 18.75 8.97
CA GLY A 121 2.16 18.94 10.39
C GLY A 121 2.48 17.67 11.16
N ALA A 122 1.71 16.61 10.89
CA ALA A 122 2.00 15.27 11.38
C ALA A 122 1.69 14.20 10.35
N LEU A 123 2.55 13.18 10.29
CA LEU A 123 2.42 12.03 9.40
C LEU A 123 2.47 10.73 10.22
N GLY A 124 1.32 10.06 10.31
CA GLY A 124 1.19 8.72 10.84
C GLY A 124 1.41 7.68 9.75
N ILE A 125 2.12 6.61 10.08
CA ILE A 125 2.34 5.48 9.17
C ILE A 125 1.98 4.20 9.94
N ALA A 126 1.03 3.42 9.40
CA ALA A 126 0.60 2.15 9.97
C ALA A 126 0.96 0.98 9.06
N ASP A 127 1.80 0.07 9.55
CA ASP A 127 2.20 -1.16 8.85
C ASP A 127 2.75 -2.18 9.88
N GLY A 128 2.40 -3.45 9.73
CA GLY A 128 2.85 -4.54 10.60
C GLY A 128 4.04 -5.33 10.07
N ASP A 129 4.44 -5.11 8.82
CA ASP A 129 5.46 -5.89 8.14
C ASP A 129 6.89 -5.37 8.39
N VAL A 130 7.85 -6.19 7.95
CA VAL A 130 9.27 -5.85 7.86
C VAL A 130 9.70 -5.59 6.41
N VAL A 131 10.80 -4.89 6.23
CA VAL A 131 11.42 -4.64 4.92
C VAL A 131 12.02 -5.94 4.39
N GLU A 132 11.70 -6.29 3.15
CA GLU A 132 12.23 -7.47 2.46
C GLU A 132 12.91 -7.06 1.16
N ALA A 133 14.00 -7.76 0.80
CA ALA A 133 14.76 -7.47 -0.41
C ALA A 133 13.91 -7.58 -1.69
N SER A 134 13.01 -8.57 -1.76
CA SER A 134 12.05 -8.81 -2.83
C SER A 134 11.12 -7.63 -3.09
N ASN A 135 10.97 -6.72 -2.12
CA ASN A 135 10.04 -5.60 -2.19
C ASN A 135 10.72 -4.26 -2.54
N LEU A 136 12.06 -4.18 -2.49
CA LEU A 136 12.81 -2.94 -2.67
C LEU A 136 12.67 -2.33 -4.08
N HIS A 137 12.40 -3.14 -5.10
CA HIS A 137 12.20 -2.65 -6.48
C HIS A 137 10.99 -1.70 -6.65
N ARG A 138 10.07 -1.69 -5.68
CA ARG A 138 8.87 -0.84 -5.68
C ARG A 138 8.66 -0.03 -4.40
N GLN A 139 9.36 -0.37 -3.30
CA GLN A 139 9.24 0.31 -2.00
C GLN A 139 10.41 1.27 -1.78
N VAL A 140 10.45 2.35 -2.58
CA VAL A 140 11.60 3.27 -2.70
C VAL A 140 11.89 4.12 -1.46
N GLY A 141 11.04 4.09 -0.43
CA GLY A 141 11.32 4.69 0.88
C GLY A 141 12.18 3.79 1.79
N HIS A 142 12.39 2.54 1.40
CA HIS A 142 13.25 1.59 2.09
C HIS A 142 14.63 1.50 1.43
N ALA A 143 15.55 0.80 2.08
CA ALA A 143 16.90 0.59 1.56
C ALA A 143 17.39 -0.82 1.90
N THR A 144 18.31 -1.35 1.10
CA THR A 144 18.94 -2.66 1.32
C THR A 144 19.54 -2.79 2.73
N ALA A 145 20.16 -1.71 3.23
CA ALA A 145 20.74 -1.68 4.58
C ALA A 145 19.70 -1.80 5.72
N ARG A 146 18.40 -1.69 5.41
CA ARG A 146 17.28 -1.75 6.38
C ARG A 146 16.41 -3.00 6.21
N VAL A 147 16.83 -3.98 5.39
CA VAL A 147 16.14 -5.27 5.29
C VAL A 147 16.06 -5.93 6.67
N GLY A 148 14.89 -6.44 7.04
CA GLY A 148 14.59 -6.98 8.37
C GLY A 148 14.09 -5.95 9.40
N GLN A 149 14.26 -4.65 9.15
CA GLN A 149 13.65 -3.61 9.98
C GLN A 149 12.14 -3.53 9.74
N ARG A 150 11.35 -3.14 10.75
CA ARG A 150 9.92 -2.82 10.56
C ARG A 150 9.75 -1.74 9.49
N LYS A 151 8.81 -1.92 8.56
CA LYS A 151 8.60 -0.99 7.45
C LYS A 151 8.29 0.43 7.94
N VAL A 152 7.47 0.56 8.99
CA VAL A 152 7.13 1.86 9.59
C VAL A 152 8.36 2.60 10.06
N ASP A 153 9.29 1.94 10.75
CA ASP A 153 10.51 2.57 11.26
C ASP A 153 11.43 2.98 10.12
N SER A 154 11.59 2.10 9.11
CA SER A 154 12.39 2.43 7.92
C SER A 154 11.82 3.62 7.16
N LEU A 155 10.51 3.71 6.99
CA LEU A 155 9.89 4.78 6.22
C LEU A 155 9.89 6.10 7.00
N VAL A 156 9.64 6.06 8.32
CA VAL A 156 9.78 7.24 9.20
C VAL A 156 11.22 7.77 9.15
N ALA A 157 12.23 6.90 9.20
CA ALA A 157 13.62 7.32 9.08
C ALA A 157 13.90 8.04 7.75
N HIS A 158 13.38 7.51 6.64
CA HIS A 158 13.50 8.15 5.32
C HIS A 158 12.79 9.51 5.28
N CYS A 159 11.54 9.59 5.74
CA CYS A 159 10.78 10.83 5.75
C CYS A 159 11.42 11.89 6.66
N ARG A 160 11.91 11.50 7.85
CA ARG A 160 12.58 12.42 8.78
C ARG A 160 13.88 12.98 8.21
N ALA A 161 14.64 12.17 7.46
CA ALA A 161 15.82 12.64 6.73
C ALA A 161 15.46 13.65 5.63
N LEU A 162 14.29 13.48 4.99
CA LEU A 162 13.78 14.42 3.98
C LEU A 162 13.29 15.73 4.61
N ASN A 163 12.51 15.67 5.68
CA ASN A 163 11.97 16.84 6.37
C ASN A 163 11.85 16.62 7.89
N PRO A 164 12.80 17.11 8.70
CA PRO A 164 12.78 16.89 10.15
C PRO A 164 11.72 17.73 10.89
N ARG A 165 11.06 18.68 10.21
CA ARG A 165 10.04 19.56 10.82
C ARG A 165 8.68 18.89 11.01
N VAL A 166 8.42 17.79 10.31
CA VAL A 166 7.16 17.04 10.41
C VAL A 166 7.19 16.13 11.63
N ARG A 167 6.08 16.04 12.36
CA ARG A 167 5.93 15.07 13.45
C ARG A 167 5.55 13.70 12.88
N TYR A 168 6.36 12.67 13.17
CA TYR A 168 6.13 11.32 12.67
C TYR A 168 5.61 10.40 13.77
N ALA A 169 4.59 9.60 13.46
CA ALA A 169 4.08 8.54 14.33
C ALA A 169 4.15 7.19 13.62
N ALA A 170 4.83 6.22 14.22
CA ALA A 170 4.94 4.86 13.71
C ALA A 170 3.96 3.94 14.45
N HIS A 171 2.96 3.43 13.73
CA HIS A 171 2.02 2.43 14.23
C HIS A 171 2.47 1.07 13.72
N ALA A 172 3.32 0.40 14.51
CA ALA A 172 3.92 -0.90 14.17
C ALA A 172 2.95 -2.08 14.32
N ALA A 173 1.78 -1.99 13.69
CA ALA A 173 0.74 -3.00 13.69
C ALA A 173 -0.07 -2.93 12.40
N HIS A 174 -0.61 -4.08 11.97
CA HIS A 174 -1.66 -4.08 10.96
C HIS A 174 -2.92 -3.41 11.52
N LEU A 175 -3.64 -2.69 10.65
CA LEU A 175 -4.98 -2.27 11.00
C LEU A 175 -5.90 -3.48 11.08
N THR A 176 -6.62 -3.54 12.20
CA THR A 176 -7.60 -4.56 12.53
C THR A 176 -8.89 -3.87 12.97
N PRO A 177 -10.04 -4.56 12.96
CA PRO A 177 -11.28 -3.98 13.45
C PRO A 177 -11.20 -3.46 14.90
N ARG A 178 -10.27 -4.00 15.71
CA ARG A 178 -10.08 -3.61 17.13
C ARG A 178 -9.29 -2.31 17.33
N ASN A 179 -8.34 -1.99 16.45
CA ASN A 179 -7.43 -0.84 16.62
C ASN A 179 -7.67 0.28 15.61
N ALA A 180 -8.41 0.02 14.53
CA ALA A 180 -8.50 0.95 13.41
C ALA A 180 -9.19 2.26 13.78
N ALA A 181 -10.24 2.23 14.60
CA ALA A 181 -10.94 3.44 15.02
C ALA A 181 -10.03 4.37 15.85
N GLU A 182 -9.36 3.82 16.86
CA GLU A 182 -8.42 4.55 17.73
C GLU A 182 -7.29 5.21 16.92
N ILE A 183 -6.69 4.46 15.99
CA ILE A 183 -5.60 5.00 15.15
C ILE A 183 -6.13 6.09 14.22
N VAL A 184 -7.25 5.86 13.51
CA VAL A 184 -7.78 6.80 12.51
C VAL A 184 -8.30 8.09 13.14
N GLU A 185 -8.83 8.05 14.36
CA GLU A 185 -9.40 9.21 15.05
C GLU A 185 -8.40 10.38 15.16
N GLY A 186 -7.11 10.06 15.34
CA GLY A 186 -6.03 11.04 15.48
C GLY A 186 -5.67 11.84 14.24
N TYR A 187 -6.29 11.57 13.08
CA TYR A 187 -5.89 12.13 11.78
C TYR A 187 -7.05 12.80 11.04
N ASP A 188 -6.71 13.78 10.20
CA ASP A 188 -7.68 14.60 9.46
C ASP A 188 -7.98 14.02 8.08
N VAL A 189 -7.00 13.35 7.44
CA VAL A 189 -7.12 12.67 6.15
C VAL A 189 -6.43 11.31 6.22
N VAL A 190 -7.04 10.28 5.62
CA VAL A 190 -6.50 8.92 5.57
C VAL A 190 -6.18 8.52 4.14
N LEU A 191 -5.01 7.91 3.93
CA LEU A 191 -4.61 7.27 2.68
C LEU A 191 -4.62 5.76 2.88
N ASP A 192 -5.45 5.06 2.11
CA ASP A 192 -5.36 3.60 1.98
C ASP A 192 -4.29 3.26 0.94
N CYS A 193 -3.14 2.85 1.44
CA CYS A 193 -1.98 2.40 0.65
C CYS A 193 -1.79 0.87 0.78
N THR A 194 -2.87 0.13 1.08
CA THR A 194 -2.84 -1.32 1.27
C THR A 194 -3.12 -2.07 -0.02
N ASP A 195 -2.52 -3.25 -0.15
CA ASP A 195 -2.79 -4.20 -1.22
C ASP A 195 -3.80 -5.30 -0.81
N ASN A 196 -4.42 -5.16 0.38
CA ASN A 196 -5.36 -6.12 0.93
C ASN A 196 -6.82 -5.61 0.80
N PRO A 197 -7.68 -6.31 0.03
CA PRO A 197 -9.09 -5.93 -0.10
C PRO A 197 -9.84 -5.82 1.24
N ALA A 198 -9.59 -6.74 2.19
CA ALA A 198 -10.26 -6.74 3.49
C ALA A 198 -9.94 -5.47 4.29
N THR A 199 -8.66 -5.08 4.32
CA THR A 199 -8.22 -3.85 4.99
C THR A 199 -8.81 -2.61 4.32
N ARG A 200 -8.96 -2.60 3.00
CA ARG A 200 -9.60 -1.48 2.29
C ARG A 200 -11.07 -1.28 2.68
N TYR A 201 -11.84 -2.35 2.83
CA TYR A 201 -13.21 -2.26 3.35
C TYR A 201 -13.22 -1.74 4.79
N LEU A 202 -12.36 -2.28 5.66
CA LEU A 202 -12.21 -1.84 7.05
C LEU A 202 -11.89 -0.34 7.14
N VAL A 203 -10.87 0.13 6.43
CA VAL A 203 -10.44 1.54 6.46
C VAL A 203 -11.55 2.46 5.94
N SER A 204 -12.26 2.06 4.88
CA SER A 204 -13.41 2.82 4.39
C SER A 204 -14.54 2.90 5.41
N ASP A 205 -14.87 1.79 6.07
CA ASP A 205 -15.95 1.72 7.05
C ASP A 205 -15.64 2.60 8.27
N VAL A 206 -14.39 2.53 8.78
CA VAL A 206 -13.91 3.38 9.88
C VAL A 206 -13.89 4.86 9.48
N CYS A 207 -13.43 5.20 8.28
CA CYS A 207 -13.44 6.59 7.80
C CYS A 207 -14.86 7.16 7.67
N VAL A 208 -15.83 6.33 7.29
CA VAL A 208 -17.24 6.75 7.27
C VAL A 208 -17.72 7.06 8.68
N LEU A 209 -17.50 6.15 9.65
CA LEU A 209 -17.96 6.33 11.03
C LEU A 209 -17.37 7.57 11.69
N LEU A 210 -16.07 7.81 11.47
CA LEU A 210 -15.34 8.93 12.07
C LEU A 210 -15.45 10.23 11.25
N GLY A 211 -16.19 10.22 10.14
CA GLY A 211 -16.32 11.40 9.28
C GLY A 211 -14.97 11.88 8.71
N ARG A 212 -14.12 10.94 8.28
CA ARG A 212 -12.82 11.22 7.67
C ARG A 212 -12.85 11.04 6.15
N PRO A 213 -12.24 11.94 5.37
CA PRO A 213 -12.00 11.70 3.95
C PRO A 213 -10.95 10.59 3.78
N LEU A 214 -11.17 9.75 2.76
CA LEU A 214 -10.31 8.63 2.44
C LEU A 214 -9.82 8.75 1.00
N ILE A 215 -8.52 8.59 0.78
CA ILE A 215 -7.92 8.50 -0.55
C ILE A 215 -7.41 7.08 -0.71
N SER A 216 -8.14 6.26 -1.46
CA SER A 216 -7.79 4.86 -1.70
C SER A 216 -7.17 4.70 -3.07
N ALA A 217 -6.07 3.95 -3.14
CA ALA A 217 -5.45 3.55 -4.38
C ALA A 217 -5.11 2.07 -4.37
N SER A 218 -4.93 1.51 -5.56
CA SER A 218 -4.42 0.15 -5.73
C SER A 218 -3.69 0.02 -7.03
N ALA A 219 -2.74 -0.91 -7.09
CA ALA A 219 -2.06 -1.25 -8.33
C ALA A 219 -1.84 -2.77 -8.40
N LEU A 220 -1.95 -3.32 -9.60
CA LEU A 220 -1.70 -4.73 -9.89
C LEU A 220 -1.13 -4.83 -11.30
N ARG A 221 -0.06 -5.61 -11.49
CA ARG A 221 0.64 -5.74 -12.78
C ARG A 221 1.07 -4.39 -13.35
N THR A 222 0.31 -3.89 -14.31
CA THR A 222 0.60 -2.71 -15.11
C THR A 222 -0.47 -1.63 -14.98
N ASP A 223 -1.44 -1.88 -14.10
CA ASP A 223 -2.65 -1.08 -13.96
C ASP A 223 -2.77 -0.56 -12.53
N GLY A 224 -3.32 0.65 -12.41
CA GLY A 224 -3.53 1.36 -11.17
C GLY A 224 -4.91 2.01 -11.14
N GLN A 225 -5.41 2.24 -9.94
CA GLN A 225 -6.62 3.01 -9.74
C GLN A 225 -6.50 3.89 -8.49
N LEU A 226 -7.19 5.02 -8.51
CA LEU A 226 -7.26 5.95 -7.39
C LEU A 226 -8.65 6.56 -7.29
N ILE A 227 -9.17 6.69 -6.08
CA ILE A 227 -10.45 7.35 -5.81
C ILE A 227 -10.41 8.10 -4.48
N VAL A 228 -10.99 9.30 -4.48
CA VAL A 228 -11.28 10.06 -3.26
C VAL A 228 -12.70 9.72 -2.80
N LEU A 229 -12.81 9.23 -1.57
CA LEU A 229 -14.02 8.70 -0.95
C LEU A 229 -14.38 9.53 0.27
N ASN A 230 -15.66 9.51 0.62
CA ASN A 230 -16.21 10.25 1.75
C ASN A 230 -15.75 11.72 1.77
N TYR A 231 -15.76 12.38 0.62
CA TYR A 231 -15.37 13.78 0.49
C TYR A 231 -16.45 14.61 -0.24
N PRO A 232 -16.97 15.71 0.34
CA PRO A 232 -16.73 16.14 1.72
C PRO A 232 -17.15 15.04 2.71
N PRO A 233 -16.51 14.94 3.88
CA PRO A 233 -16.86 13.90 4.84
C PRO A 233 -18.17 14.21 5.53
N ALA A 234 -18.98 13.16 5.70
CA ALA A 234 -20.14 13.17 6.59
C ALA A 234 -20.18 11.84 7.38
N PRO A 235 -20.65 11.84 8.63
CA PRO A 235 -20.92 10.60 9.34
C PRO A 235 -22.04 9.78 8.66
N PRO A 236 -22.29 8.52 9.09
CA PRO A 236 -23.56 7.85 8.81
C PRO A 236 -24.75 8.73 9.22
N ARG A 237 -25.92 8.55 8.60
CA ARG A 237 -27.16 9.27 8.92
C ARG A 237 -27.19 10.79 8.65
N GLY A 238 -26.11 11.36 8.13
CA GLY A 238 -26.09 12.74 7.63
C GLY A 238 -26.36 13.78 8.72
N GLY A 239 -25.58 13.78 9.80
CA GLY A 239 -25.33 14.95 10.66
C GLY A 239 -26.52 15.85 11.03
N GLY A 240 -27.72 15.30 11.21
CA GLY A 240 -28.87 16.03 11.74
C GLY A 240 -29.08 15.63 13.19
N GLY A 241 -29.18 16.61 14.09
CA GLY A 241 -29.76 16.38 15.41
C GLY A 241 -31.17 15.81 15.29
N GLU A 242 -31.75 15.39 16.43
CA GLU A 242 -33.09 14.77 16.53
C GLU A 242 -34.20 15.54 15.80
N ASP A 243 -33.97 16.82 15.48
CA ASP A 243 -34.92 17.75 14.86
C ASP A 243 -34.92 17.72 13.32
N GLY A 244 -34.09 16.91 12.66
CA GLY A 244 -34.08 16.74 11.19
C GLY A 244 -33.60 17.97 10.39
N LYS A 245 -33.24 19.08 11.05
CA LYS A 245 -32.62 20.26 10.43
C LYS A 245 -31.12 20.03 10.26
N GLY A 246 -30.64 20.04 9.01
CA GLY A 246 -29.22 19.87 8.68
C GLY A 246 -28.86 18.59 7.92
N ARG A 247 -29.84 17.80 7.44
CA ARG A 247 -29.58 16.65 6.56
C ARG A 247 -28.83 17.10 5.31
N VAL A 248 -27.54 16.76 5.24
CA VAL A 248 -26.76 16.86 4.00
C VAL A 248 -27.35 15.88 3.00
N SER A 249 -27.71 16.35 1.81
CA SER A 249 -28.23 15.49 0.74
C SER A 249 -27.20 14.40 0.41
N THR A 250 -27.66 13.17 0.14
CA THR A 250 -26.81 12.05 -0.28
C THR A 250 -26.01 12.35 -1.55
N ASP A 251 -26.47 13.32 -2.35
CA ASP A 251 -25.84 13.75 -3.60
C ASP A 251 -24.68 14.75 -3.39
N GLU A 252 -24.57 15.34 -2.20
CA GLU A 252 -23.53 16.33 -1.86
C GLU A 252 -22.33 15.71 -1.15
N VAL A 253 -22.43 14.43 -0.77
CA VAL A 253 -21.41 13.67 -0.04
C VAL A 253 -20.82 12.60 -0.93
N GLY A 254 -19.49 12.50 -0.94
CA GLY A 254 -18.78 11.47 -1.69
C GLY A 254 -19.16 10.05 -1.25
N PRO A 255 -19.16 9.06 -2.17
CA PRO A 255 -19.41 7.66 -1.87
C PRO A 255 -18.36 7.11 -0.90
N CYS A 256 -18.71 6.08 -0.14
CA CYS A 256 -17.73 5.22 0.52
C CYS A 256 -17.28 4.09 -0.43
N TYR A 257 -16.29 3.29 -0.03
CA TYR A 257 -15.80 2.20 -0.89
C TYR A 257 -16.90 1.19 -1.24
N ARG A 258 -17.80 0.85 -0.28
CA ARG A 258 -18.95 -0.04 -0.52
C ARG A 258 -19.98 0.54 -1.48
N CYS A 259 -20.08 1.87 -1.61
CA CYS A 259 -20.97 2.46 -2.61
C CYS A 259 -20.48 2.16 -4.03
N VAL A 260 -19.16 2.09 -4.22
CA VAL A 260 -18.51 1.79 -5.48
C VAL A 260 -18.40 0.28 -5.72
N PHE A 261 -17.94 -0.46 -4.71
CA PHE A 261 -17.70 -1.89 -4.73
C PHE A 261 -18.50 -2.57 -3.61
N PRO A 262 -19.82 -2.80 -3.80
CA PRO A 262 -20.70 -3.27 -2.74
C PRO A 262 -20.45 -4.70 -2.30
N ARG A 263 -19.95 -5.53 -3.22
CA ARG A 263 -19.58 -6.92 -2.98
C ARG A 263 -18.08 -7.06 -3.20
N PRO A 264 -17.37 -7.75 -2.32
CA PRO A 264 -15.96 -7.99 -2.51
C PRO A 264 -15.79 -8.92 -3.73
N PRO A 265 -14.66 -8.80 -4.44
CA PRO A 265 -14.34 -9.72 -5.51
C PRO A 265 -14.27 -11.16 -4.96
N PRO A 266 -14.65 -12.18 -5.74
CA PRO A 266 -14.45 -13.57 -5.34
C PRO A 266 -12.99 -13.84 -4.96
N ALA A 267 -12.77 -14.60 -3.89
CA ALA A 267 -11.43 -14.92 -3.36
C ALA A 267 -10.43 -15.36 -4.45
N GLN A 268 -10.90 -16.21 -5.36
CA GLN A 268 -10.13 -16.77 -6.48
C GLN A 268 -9.67 -15.72 -7.50
N SER A 269 -10.24 -14.52 -7.48
CA SER A 269 -9.89 -13.41 -8.37
C SER A 269 -9.01 -12.36 -7.71
N VAL A 270 -8.78 -12.46 -6.39
CA VAL A 270 -7.88 -11.59 -5.66
C VAL A 270 -6.47 -12.12 -5.85
N VAL A 271 -5.64 -11.34 -6.52
CA VAL A 271 -4.23 -11.65 -6.75
C VAL A 271 -3.41 -10.58 -6.06
N SER A 272 -2.56 -10.98 -5.11
CA SER A 272 -1.67 -10.03 -4.42
C SER A 272 -0.60 -9.47 -5.38
N CYS A 273 0.04 -8.35 -5.02
CA CYS A 273 1.19 -7.84 -5.79
C CYS A 273 2.32 -8.88 -5.90
N GLY A 274 2.51 -9.69 -4.85
CA GLY A 274 3.46 -10.80 -4.86
C GLY A 274 3.06 -11.93 -5.80
N GLU A 275 1.77 -12.13 -6.08
CA GLU A 275 1.26 -13.20 -6.96
C GLU A 275 1.03 -12.80 -8.40
N GLY A 276 0.57 -11.58 -8.62
CA GLY A 276 0.25 -11.09 -9.96
C GLY A 276 1.43 -10.39 -10.61
N GLY A 277 2.49 -10.11 -9.84
CA GLY A 277 3.52 -9.16 -10.21
C GLY A 277 3.01 -7.72 -10.15
N ILE A 278 3.95 -6.78 -10.04
CA ILE A 278 3.65 -5.33 -10.06
C ILE A 278 4.86 -4.56 -10.59
N LEU A 279 4.62 -3.65 -11.52
CA LEU A 279 5.64 -2.75 -12.04
C LEU A 279 5.83 -1.56 -11.10
N GLY A 280 7.05 -1.36 -10.60
CA GLY A 280 7.39 -0.34 -9.60
C GLY A 280 6.88 1.07 -9.92
N PRO A 281 7.12 1.61 -11.13
CA PRO A 281 6.56 2.89 -11.56
C PRO A 281 5.02 2.98 -11.47
N VAL A 282 4.28 1.89 -11.69
CA VAL A 282 2.80 1.90 -11.67
C VAL A 282 2.28 2.18 -10.27
N VAL A 283 2.78 1.42 -9.29
CA VAL A 283 2.43 1.64 -7.89
C VAL A 283 2.99 2.98 -7.39
N GLY A 284 4.17 3.38 -7.87
CA GLY A 284 4.78 4.67 -7.60
C GLY A 284 3.89 5.85 -8.00
N VAL A 285 3.42 5.87 -9.25
CA VAL A 285 2.54 6.93 -9.78
C VAL A 285 1.26 7.02 -8.96
N MET A 286 0.64 5.88 -8.61
CA MET A 286 -0.58 5.89 -7.78
C MET A 286 -0.33 6.50 -6.39
N GLY A 287 0.77 6.17 -5.72
CA GLY A 287 1.10 6.75 -4.41
C GLY A 287 1.42 8.25 -4.47
N VAL A 288 2.09 8.72 -5.54
CA VAL A 288 2.28 10.17 -5.77
C VAL A 288 0.95 10.89 -5.94
N LEU A 289 0.02 10.30 -6.71
CA LEU A 289 -1.30 10.88 -6.90
C LEU A 289 -2.14 10.86 -5.60
N GLN A 290 -1.95 9.88 -4.71
CA GLN A 290 -2.58 9.92 -3.39
C GLN A 290 -2.12 11.13 -2.57
N ALA A 291 -0.80 11.40 -2.53
CA ALA A 291 -0.28 12.59 -1.86
C ALA A 291 -0.80 13.89 -2.48
N LEU A 292 -0.90 13.94 -3.81
CA LEU A 292 -1.45 15.10 -4.52
C LEU A 292 -2.92 15.37 -4.13
N GLU A 293 -3.78 14.34 -4.10
CA GLU A 293 -5.16 14.50 -3.66
C GLU A 293 -5.26 14.92 -2.19
N ALA A 294 -4.39 14.42 -1.32
CA ALA A 294 -4.34 14.83 0.08
C ALA A 294 -3.98 16.31 0.21
N ILE A 295 -2.94 16.77 -0.51
CA ILE A 295 -2.55 18.18 -0.52
C ILE A 295 -3.70 19.05 -1.02
N LYS A 296 -4.36 18.67 -2.12
CA LYS A 296 -5.53 19.41 -2.66
C LYS A 296 -6.65 19.54 -1.62
N ILE A 297 -6.95 18.48 -0.90
CA ILE A 297 -7.97 18.48 0.16
C ILE A 297 -7.56 19.41 1.32
N LEU A 298 -6.31 19.33 1.76
CA LEU A 298 -5.81 20.07 2.92
C LEU A 298 -5.58 21.56 2.63
N THR A 299 -5.17 21.93 1.41
CA THR A 299 -4.95 23.33 1.06
C THR A 299 -6.23 24.04 0.60
N ALA A 300 -7.30 23.30 0.29
CA ALA A 300 -8.57 23.88 -0.13
C ALA A 300 -9.11 24.89 0.92
N PRO A 301 -9.69 26.02 0.49
CA PRO A 301 -10.38 26.94 1.39
C PRO A 301 -11.55 26.25 2.10
N PRO A 302 -11.84 26.62 3.36
CA PRO A 302 -13.05 26.19 4.04
C PRO A 302 -14.27 26.56 3.18
N ARG A 303 -15.23 25.65 3.07
CA ARG A 303 -16.46 25.95 2.32
C ARG A 303 -17.28 26.99 3.11
N PRO A 304 -17.80 28.04 2.45
CA PRO A 304 -18.75 28.93 3.09
C PRO A 304 -19.99 28.12 3.52
N GLY A 305 -20.34 28.16 4.81
CA GLY A 305 -21.52 27.48 5.38
C GLY A 305 -21.26 26.41 6.45
N ARG A 306 -20.00 26.07 6.78
CA ARG A 306 -19.67 25.20 7.93
C ARG A 306 -18.96 26.01 9.02
N THR A 307 -19.67 26.96 9.62
CA THR A 307 -19.24 27.63 10.85
C THR A 307 -19.42 26.68 12.03
N THR A 308 -18.31 26.20 12.57
CA THR A 308 -18.26 25.82 13.99
C THR A 308 -18.49 27.09 14.81
N THR A 309 -19.41 27.01 15.75
CA THR A 309 -19.80 28.07 16.67
C THR A 309 -18.62 28.65 17.44
N THR A 310 -18.18 29.84 17.03
CA THR A 310 -17.68 30.88 17.93
C THR A 310 -18.17 32.21 17.38
N ALA A 311 -19.06 32.84 18.15
CA ALA A 311 -19.70 34.10 17.82
C ALA A 311 -18.71 35.27 17.80
N THR A 312 -18.82 36.15 16.80
CA THR A 312 -18.75 37.60 16.97
C THR A 312 -19.53 38.27 15.83
N ASN A 313 -20.35 39.25 16.19
CA ASN A 313 -21.32 39.93 15.34
C ASN A 313 -20.69 40.89 14.32
N GLY A 314 -21.37 41.03 13.17
CA GLY A 314 -21.55 42.30 12.46
C GLY A 314 -20.58 42.61 11.30
N SER A 315 -21.05 42.47 10.05
CA SER A 315 -21.53 43.59 9.22
C SER A 315 -21.53 43.21 7.74
N GLU A 316 -22.59 43.60 7.05
CA GLU A 316 -22.90 43.35 5.65
C GLU A 316 -21.88 43.97 4.68
N ALA A 317 -21.53 43.24 3.63
CA ALA A 317 -21.15 43.83 2.34
C ALA A 317 -21.42 42.83 1.23
N GLY A 318 -22.42 43.14 0.40
CA GLY A 318 -22.74 42.39 -0.80
C GLY A 318 -21.64 42.52 -1.85
N ALA A 319 -21.17 41.38 -2.34
CA ALA A 319 -20.46 41.27 -3.61
C ALA A 319 -20.83 39.94 -4.23
N ALA A 320 -21.22 39.98 -5.51
CA ALA A 320 -21.62 38.82 -6.30
C ALA A 320 -20.53 37.73 -6.27
N GLU A 321 -20.75 36.69 -5.47
CA GLU A 321 -19.88 35.52 -5.42
C GLU A 321 -19.99 34.75 -6.73
N LYS A 322 -18.91 34.79 -7.52
CA LYS A 322 -18.66 33.77 -8.55
C LYS A 322 -18.77 32.40 -7.87
N LYS A 323 -19.80 31.65 -8.25
CA LYS A 323 -20.06 30.26 -7.86
C LYS A 323 -18.73 29.49 -7.79
N GLN A 324 -18.19 29.29 -6.59
CA GLN A 324 -17.03 28.43 -6.39
C GLN A 324 -17.34 27.06 -6.98
N PRO A 325 -16.38 26.36 -7.60
CA PRO A 325 -16.65 25.08 -8.21
C PRO A 325 -17.21 24.14 -7.15
N SER A 326 -18.46 23.72 -7.35
CA SER A 326 -19.07 22.63 -6.60
C SER A 326 -18.08 21.47 -6.54
N ALA A 327 -18.01 20.78 -5.41
CA ALA A 327 -17.18 19.59 -5.25
C ALA A 327 -17.31 18.73 -6.52
N SER A 328 -16.24 18.66 -7.31
CA SER A 328 -16.28 17.95 -8.58
C SER A 328 -16.78 16.55 -8.30
N ALA A 329 -17.75 16.07 -9.07
CA ALA A 329 -18.33 14.76 -8.85
C ALA A 329 -17.22 13.72 -8.65
N PRO A 330 -17.37 12.81 -7.66
CA PRO A 330 -16.34 11.84 -7.34
C PRO A 330 -15.94 11.08 -8.60
N SER A 331 -14.65 10.82 -8.79
CA SER A 331 -14.14 10.13 -9.98
C SER A 331 -13.19 9.01 -9.58
N LEU A 332 -13.29 7.90 -10.29
CA LEU A 332 -12.34 6.80 -10.26
C LEU A 332 -11.33 7.04 -11.37
N LEU A 333 -10.10 7.39 -10.99
CA LEU A 333 -8.98 7.44 -11.91
C LEU A 333 -8.50 6.01 -12.17
N LEU A 334 -8.35 5.68 -13.44
CA LEU A 334 -7.74 4.45 -13.92
C LEU A 334 -6.46 4.80 -14.66
N PHE A 335 -5.41 4.05 -14.39
CA PHE A 335 -4.12 4.14 -15.04
C PHE A 335 -3.74 2.78 -15.60
N SER A 336 -3.28 2.73 -16.84
CA SER A 336 -2.78 1.53 -17.47
C SER A 336 -1.54 1.87 -18.27
N ALA A 337 -0.38 1.37 -17.82
CA ALA A 337 0.93 1.79 -18.30
C ALA A 337 1.15 1.53 -19.80
N TYR A 338 0.47 0.52 -20.35
CA TYR A 338 0.59 0.11 -21.75
C TYR A 338 -0.66 0.43 -22.59
N SER A 339 -1.61 1.19 -22.05
CA SER A 339 -2.78 1.65 -22.79
C SER A 339 -2.59 3.04 -23.37
N THR A 340 -3.29 3.34 -24.47
CA THR A 340 -3.33 4.68 -25.07
C THR A 340 -4.79 5.16 -25.19
N PRO A 341 -5.20 6.27 -24.54
CA PRO A 341 -4.43 7.01 -23.54
C PRO A 341 -4.24 6.19 -22.24
N PRO A 342 -3.17 6.43 -21.48
CA PRO A 342 -2.85 5.63 -20.28
C PRO A 342 -3.73 5.97 -19.09
N PHE A 343 -4.29 7.19 -19.04
CA PHE A 343 -5.19 7.64 -17.97
C PHE A 343 -6.63 7.73 -18.47
N ARG A 344 -7.56 7.26 -17.64
CA ARG A 344 -9.01 7.39 -17.85
C ARG A 344 -9.67 7.80 -16.54
N SER A 345 -10.67 8.67 -16.60
CA SER A 345 -11.44 9.06 -15.43
C SER A 345 -12.90 8.65 -15.61
N VAL A 346 -13.42 7.89 -14.66
CA VAL A 346 -14.81 7.43 -14.64
C VAL A 346 -15.55 8.20 -13.56
N ARG A 347 -16.60 8.93 -13.94
CA ARG A 347 -17.43 9.65 -12.98
C ARG A 347 -18.23 8.66 -12.14
N MET A 348 -18.19 8.84 -10.82
CA MET A 348 -18.90 8.04 -9.84
C MET A 348 -20.18 8.72 -9.40
N ARG A 349 -21.14 7.90 -8.95
CA ARG A 349 -22.33 8.39 -8.24
C ARG A 349 -21.96 8.73 -6.79
N GLY A 350 -22.83 9.51 -6.14
CA GLY A 350 -22.73 9.82 -4.70
C GLY A 350 -23.02 8.60 -3.82
N ARG A 351 -23.39 8.85 -2.56
CA ARG A 351 -23.74 7.77 -1.63
C ARG A 351 -24.94 6.97 -2.13
N ARG A 352 -24.85 5.65 -1.97
CA ARG A 352 -25.98 4.75 -2.20
C ARG A 352 -26.98 4.83 -1.04
N PRO A 353 -28.30 4.95 -1.30
CA PRO A 353 -29.32 5.03 -0.25
C PRO A 353 -29.47 3.73 0.55
N ASP A 354 -29.01 2.60 0.01
CA ASP A 354 -29.06 1.26 0.60
C ASP A 354 -27.69 0.75 1.10
N CYS A 355 -26.67 1.62 1.17
CA CYS A 355 -25.33 1.23 1.60
C CYS A 355 -25.29 0.79 3.08
N VAL A 356 -24.81 -0.42 3.34
CA VAL A 356 -24.66 -0.98 4.71
C VAL A 356 -23.81 -0.11 5.63
N ALA A 357 -22.84 0.65 5.09
CA ALA A 357 -21.93 1.47 5.90
C ALA A 357 -22.37 2.94 6.06
N CYS A 358 -22.81 3.59 4.98
CA CYS A 358 -23.00 5.04 4.96
C CYS A 358 -24.43 5.52 4.70
N SER A 359 -25.39 4.61 4.53
CA SER A 359 -26.80 5.00 4.34
C SER A 359 -27.43 5.49 5.65
N PRO A 360 -28.60 6.16 5.59
CA PRO A 360 -29.38 6.46 6.79
C PRO A 360 -29.80 5.20 7.58
N GLY A 361 -30.03 4.08 6.88
CA GLY A 361 -30.35 2.78 7.48
C GLY A 361 -29.12 1.94 7.82
N SER A 362 -27.92 2.54 7.87
CA SER A 362 -26.68 1.84 8.19
C SER A 362 -26.79 1.14 9.55
N THR A 363 -26.40 -0.14 9.58
CA THR A 363 -26.27 -0.94 10.79
C THR A 363 -24.87 -0.86 11.37
N LEU A 364 -23.87 -0.45 10.58
CA LEU A 364 -22.48 -0.38 10.97
C LEU A 364 -22.27 0.56 12.17
N THR A 365 -21.75 0.01 13.27
CA THR A 365 -21.38 0.75 14.49
C THR A 365 -19.91 0.50 14.89
N PRO A 366 -19.30 1.41 15.68
CA PRO A 366 -17.98 1.16 16.28
C PRO A 366 -17.91 -0.13 17.12
N GLU A 367 -19.00 -0.48 17.81
CA GLU A 367 -19.11 -1.69 18.62
C GLU A 367 -19.15 -2.96 17.75
N GLU A 368 -19.87 -2.95 16.63
CA GLU A 368 -19.89 -4.06 15.66
C GLU A 368 -18.50 -4.30 15.03
N LEU A 369 -17.78 -3.23 14.71
CA LEU A 369 -16.39 -3.33 14.25
C LEU A 369 -15.50 -4.03 15.30
N SER A 370 -15.60 -3.60 16.55
CA SER A 370 -14.69 -4.05 17.61
C SER A 370 -15.03 -5.45 18.13
N SER A 371 -16.30 -5.83 18.11
CA SER A 371 -16.81 -7.14 18.58
C SER A 371 -16.42 -8.30 17.66
N GLY A 372 -15.99 -8.02 16.42
CA GLY A 372 -15.65 -9.05 15.43
C GLY A 372 -16.85 -9.67 14.74
N SER A 373 -18.05 -9.08 14.87
CA SER A 373 -19.25 -9.52 14.14
C SER A 373 -19.12 -9.31 12.63
N LEU A 374 -18.26 -8.37 12.21
CA LEU A 374 -17.85 -8.15 10.82
C LEU A 374 -16.53 -8.88 10.55
N ASP A 375 -16.62 -10.14 10.13
CA ASP A 375 -15.45 -10.85 9.62
C ASP A 375 -15.15 -10.40 8.18
N TYR A 376 -14.30 -9.37 8.06
CA TYR A 376 -13.82 -8.85 6.77
C TYR A 376 -13.07 -9.90 5.94
N VAL A 377 -12.43 -10.88 6.59
CA VAL A 377 -11.68 -11.95 5.91
C VAL A 377 -12.66 -12.96 5.31
N GLN A 378 -13.68 -13.38 6.08
CA GLN A 378 -14.76 -14.24 5.59
C GLN A 378 -15.59 -13.51 4.51
N PHE A 379 -15.91 -12.23 4.72
CA PHE A 379 -16.62 -11.41 3.75
C PHE A 379 -15.88 -11.34 2.41
N CYS A 380 -14.57 -11.08 2.44
CA CYS A 380 -13.74 -11.01 1.23
C CYS A 380 -13.25 -12.39 0.74
N GLY A 381 -13.51 -13.47 1.47
CA GLY A 381 -13.15 -14.84 1.13
C GLY A 381 -11.63 -15.14 1.09
N VAL A 382 -10.78 -14.28 1.65
CA VAL A 382 -9.37 -14.15 1.22
C VAL A 382 -8.46 -15.34 1.58
N ASN A 383 -8.83 -16.31 2.41
CA ASN A 383 -7.84 -17.26 2.97
C ASN A 383 -8.26 -18.72 3.18
N ALA A 384 -9.25 -19.25 2.45
CA ALA A 384 -9.38 -20.70 2.42
C ALA A 384 -8.38 -21.28 1.40
N PRO A 385 -7.37 -22.09 1.79
CA PRO A 385 -6.65 -22.90 0.82
C PRO A 385 -7.72 -23.67 0.03
N ILE A 386 -7.63 -23.58 -1.29
CA ILE A 386 -8.52 -24.35 -2.16
C ILE A 386 -8.28 -25.81 -1.77
N ASP A 387 -9.31 -26.51 -1.36
CA ASP A 387 -9.25 -27.94 -1.02
C ASP A 387 -10.33 -28.66 -1.81
N ILE A 388 -10.02 -28.82 -3.09
CA ILE A 388 -10.96 -29.23 -4.14
C ILE A 388 -10.76 -30.68 -4.53
N LEU A 389 -9.52 -31.15 -4.42
CA LEU A 389 -9.08 -32.49 -4.78
C LEU A 389 -9.01 -33.38 -3.54
N LYS A 390 -9.17 -34.68 -3.74
CA LYS A 390 -8.98 -35.67 -2.68
C LYS A 390 -7.49 -35.80 -2.32
N PRO A 391 -7.13 -36.20 -1.09
CA PRO A 391 -5.73 -36.36 -0.68
C PRO A 391 -4.89 -37.23 -1.63
N GLU A 392 -5.49 -38.26 -2.23
CA GLU A 392 -4.81 -39.20 -3.14
C GLU A 392 -4.53 -38.59 -4.52
N GLU A 393 -5.19 -37.48 -4.85
CA GLU A 393 -5.02 -36.74 -6.10
C GLU A 393 -3.95 -35.65 -5.98
N ARG A 394 -3.30 -35.53 -4.80
CA ARG A 394 -2.32 -34.50 -4.49
C ARG A 394 -1.00 -35.14 -4.06
N VAL A 395 0.03 -35.00 -4.89
CA VAL A 395 1.36 -35.59 -4.67
C VAL A 395 2.29 -34.53 -4.09
N SER A 396 3.13 -34.88 -3.10
CA SER A 396 4.14 -33.93 -2.60
C SER A 396 5.25 -33.70 -3.64
N ALA A 397 5.97 -32.58 -3.53
CA ALA A 397 7.07 -32.30 -4.45
C ALA A 397 8.18 -33.36 -4.32
N ALA A 398 8.53 -33.75 -3.09
CA ALA A 398 9.49 -34.84 -2.83
C ALA A 398 9.04 -36.19 -3.40
N GLU A 399 7.74 -36.52 -3.30
CA GLU A 399 7.21 -37.77 -3.83
C GLU A 399 7.26 -37.79 -5.36
N TYR A 400 6.82 -36.70 -6.00
CA TYR A 400 6.92 -36.56 -7.46
C TYR A 400 8.38 -36.67 -7.91
N TYR A 401 9.29 -35.94 -7.25
CA TYR A 401 10.71 -36.02 -7.59
C TYR A 401 11.26 -37.44 -7.41
N GLY A 402 11.00 -38.11 -6.30
CA GLY A 402 11.56 -39.44 -6.03
C GLY A 402 10.96 -40.56 -6.88
N ARG A 403 9.63 -40.55 -7.10
CA ARG A 403 8.90 -41.63 -7.80
C ARG A 403 8.82 -41.43 -9.30
N VAL A 404 8.77 -40.19 -9.77
CA VAL A 404 8.49 -39.86 -11.17
C VAL A 404 9.75 -39.38 -11.90
N LEU A 405 10.56 -38.49 -11.29
CA LEU A 405 11.81 -38.01 -11.90
C LEU A 405 13.08 -38.77 -11.43
N GLY A 406 13.08 -39.33 -10.22
CA GLY A 406 14.25 -39.90 -9.54
C GLY A 406 14.77 -41.21 -10.12
N ALA A 407 14.11 -41.74 -11.15
CA ALA A 407 14.60 -42.85 -11.96
C ALA A 407 15.53 -42.40 -13.11
N GLU A 408 15.71 -41.10 -13.33
CA GLU A 408 16.59 -40.54 -14.37
C GLU A 408 17.95 -40.15 -13.78
N ARG A 409 18.83 -41.14 -13.58
CA ARG A 409 20.25 -40.88 -13.29
C ARG A 409 20.91 -40.21 -14.51
N PRO A 410 21.86 -39.28 -14.33
CA PRO A 410 22.66 -38.75 -15.43
C PRO A 410 23.40 -39.91 -16.12
N GLY A 411 23.06 -40.17 -17.40
CA GLY A 411 23.61 -41.26 -18.21
C GLY A 411 22.66 -42.43 -18.53
N ALA A 412 21.43 -42.43 -18.02
CA ALA A 412 20.41 -43.41 -18.46
C ALA A 412 19.84 -43.04 -19.85
N PRO A 413 19.57 -44.01 -20.74
CA PRO A 413 18.94 -43.73 -22.04
C PRO A 413 17.57 -43.06 -21.83
N ARG A 414 17.24 -42.06 -22.65
CA ARG A 414 15.92 -41.41 -22.69
C ARG A 414 14.84 -42.50 -22.79
N ARG A 415 14.18 -42.81 -21.68
CA ARG A 415 12.98 -43.67 -21.69
C ARG A 415 11.84 -42.88 -22.33
N GLU A 416 10.94 -43.59 -23.01
CA GLU A 416 9.68 -43.05 -23.52
C GLU A 416 8.98 -42.24 -22.43
N GLN A 417 8.38 -41.11 -22.80
CA GLN A 417 7.74 -40.16 -21.87
C GLN A 417 6.61 -40.86 -21.10
N ARG A 418 6.87 -41.21 -19.83
CA ARG A 418 5.95 -42.04 -19.01
C ARG A 418 4.86 -41.23 -18.30
N HIS A 419 4.98 -39.91 -18.31
CA HIS A 419 4.05 -38.98 -17.68
C HIS A 419 4.11 -37.63 -18.38
N LEU A 420 3.13 -36.78 -18.10
CA LEU A 420 3.12 -35.37 -18.50
C LEU A 420 3.11 -34.50 -17.25
N LEU A 421 4.03 -33.54 -17.17
CA LEU A 421 4.00 -32.48 -16.17
C LEU A 421 3.54 -31.18 -16.83
N LEU A 422 2.37 -30.69 -16.43
CA LEU A 422 1.82 -29.43 -16.86
C LEU A 422 2.16 -28.33 -15.87
N ASP A 423 2.93 -27.36 -16.30
CA ASP A 423 3.15 -26.13 -15.55
C ASP A 423 2.12 -25.10 -15.97
N VAL A 424 1.17 -24.81 -15.08
CA VAL A 424 0.04 -23.91 -15.37
C VAL A 424 0.28 -22.49 -14.93
N ARG A 425 1.52 -22.14 -14.55
CA ARG A 425 1.88 -20.75 -14.31
C ARG A 425 1.81 -19.96 -15.62
N GLU A 426 1.57 -18.65 -15.51
CA GLU A 426 1.69 -17.77 -16.68
C GLU A 426 3.12 -17.86 -17.26
N ARG A 427 3.25 -17.60 -18.56
CA ARG A 427 4.50 -17.81 -19.31
C ARG A 427 5.67 -17.06 -18.69
N GLU A 428 5.43 -15.86 -18.18
CA GLU A 428 6.44 -15.02 -17.55
C GLU A 428 7.01 -15.67 -16.27
N HIS A 429 6.16 -16.38 -15.50
CA HIS A 429 6.61 -17.16 -14.34
C HIS A 429 7.37 -18.42 -14.74
N TYR A 430 6.95 -19.06 -15.83
CA TYR A 430 7.60 -20.25 -16.36
C TYR A 430 9.02 -19.95 -16.88
N ASP A 431 9.17 -18.84 -17.61
CA ASP A 431 10.42 -18.42 -18.24
C ASP A 431 11.52 -18.06 -17.21
N ILE A 432 11.16 -17.76 -15.96
CA ILE A 432 12.12 -17.52 -14.87
C ILE A 432 12.85 -18.80 -14.46
N ALA A 433 12.09 -19.88 -14.24
CA ALA A 433 12.59 -21.20 -13.87
C ALA A 433 11.44 -22.20 -13.92
N SER A 434 11.68 -23.42 -14.39
CA SER A 434 10.70 -24.50 -14.50
C SER A 434 11.31 -25.86 -14.16
N ILE A 435 10.45 -26.84 -13.87
CA ILE A 435 10.88 -28.21 -13.63
C ILE A 435 11.29 -28.81 -14.99
N PRO A 436 12.49 -29.40 -15.13
CA PRO A 436 12.91 -30.01 -16.39
C PRO A 436 11.87 -30.99 -16.94
N GLY A 437 11.54 -30.86 -18.23
CA GLY A 437 10.56 -31.71 -18.90
C GLY A 437 9.09 -31.30 -18.71
N SER A 438 8.78 -30.25 -17.95
CA SER A 438 7.42 -29.70 -17.87
C SER A 438 7.00 -29.01 -19.18
N VAL A 439 5.70 -29.01 -19.45
CA VAL A 439 5.07 -28.27 -20.56
C VAL A 439 4.28 -27.11 -19.98
N ASN A 440 4.56 -25.88 -20.42
CA ASN A 440 3.83 -24.70 -19.96
C ASN A 440 2.49 -24.56 -20.66
N VAL A 441 1.40 -24.57 -19.88
CA VAL A 441 0.03 -24.28 -20.36
C VAL A 441 -0.60 -23.29 -19.38
N PRO A 442 -0.50 -21.97 -19.63
CA PRO A 442 -0.93 -20.94 -18.69
C PRO A 442 -2.37 -21.11 -18.19
N PHE A 443 -2.58 -20.89 -16.89
CA PHE A 443 -3.91 -20.97 -16.24
C PHE A 443 -4.97 -20.11 -16.94
N SER A 444 -4.57 -18.94 -17.43
CA SER A 444 -5.42 -18.05 -18.24
C SER A 444 -6.08 -18.73 -19.45
N ARG A 445 -5.42 -19.74 -20.06
CA ARG A 445 -5.95 -20.50 -21.21
C ARG A 445 -7.13 -21.39 -20.81
N PHE A 446 -7.13 -21.92 -19.58
CA PHE A 446 -8.24 -22.71 -19.04
C PHE A 446 -9.44 -21.83 -18.63
N ARG A 447 -9.20 -20.60 -18.14
CA ARG A 447 -10.27 -19.63 -17.85
C ARG A 447 -10.98 -19.09 -19.08
N ALA A 448 -10.26 -18.91 -20.20
CA ALA A 448 -10.84 -18.39 -21.42
C ALA A 448 -11.88 -19.35 -22.05
N GLN A 449 -11.66 -20.66 -21.90
CA GLN A 449 -12.56 -21.71 -22.42
C GLN A 449 -13.92 -21.76 -21.70
N ASP A 450 -14.03 -21.25 -20.46
CA ASP A 450 -15.31 -21.13 -19.75
C ASP A 450 -16.23 -20.04 -20.35
N ARG A 451 -15.66 -19.01 -21.00
CA ARG A 451 -16.45 -17.91 -21.60
C ARG A 451 -17.00 -18.24 -22.98
N SER A 452 -16.38 -19.19 -23.69
CA SER A 452 -16.87 -19.69 -24.98
C SER A 452 -17.87 -20.84 -24.87
N GLY A 453 -18.18 -21.31 -23.65
CA GLY A 453 -19.04 -22.48 -23.39
C GLY A 453 -20.54 -22.20 -23.23
N SER A 454 -21.02 -20.97 -23.48
CA SER A 454 -22.45 -20.62 -23.38
C SER A 454 -23.07 -20.26 -24.73
N GLY A 455 -22.81 -21.07 -25.76
CA GLY A 455 -23.46 -20.95 -27.06
C GLY A 455 -23.62 -22.31 -27.75
N GLY A 456 -24.88 -22.73 -27.94
CA GLY A 456 -25.28 -23.77 -28.89
C GLY A 456 -25.20 -25.20 -28.38
N ASP A 457 -26.28 -25.67 -27.76
CA ASP A 457 -26.66 -27.09 -27.75
C ASP A 457 -27.09 -27.48 -29.16
N ASP A 458 -26.13 -27.90 -29.99
CA ASP A 458 -26.40 -28.63 -31.23
C ASP A 458 -25.93 -30.07 -31.03
N GLY A 459 -26.86 -30.94 -30.61
CA GLY A 459 -26.67 -32.36 -30.31
C GLY A 459 -26.09 -33.20 -31.44
N ARG A 460 -24.78 -33.08 -31.68
CA ARG A 460 -23.94 -34.06 -32.38
C ARG A 460 -22.76 -34.39 -31.49
N GLY A 461 -22.69 -35.65 -31.04
CA GLY A 461 -21.61 -36.18 -30.21
C GLY A 461 -20.26 -36.18 -30.95
N GLU A 462 -19.58 -35.05 -30.98
CA GLU A 462 -18.15 -34.99 -31.25
C GLU A 462 -17.41 -35.37 -29.97
N GLN A 463 -16.58 -36.41 -30.04
CA GLN A 463 -15.67 -36.77 -28.97
C GLN A 463 -14.75 -35.57 -28.65
N PRO A 464 -14.40 -35.33 -27.37
CA PRO A 464 -13.53 -34.23 -27.01
C PRO A 464 -12.19 -34.36 -27.75
N LYS A 465 -11.87 -33.40 -28.63
CA LYS A 465 -10.60 -33.36 -29.35
C LYS A 465 -9.45 -33.32 -28.33
N ARG A 466 -8.48 -34.22 -28.49
CA ARG A 466 -7.24 -34.26 -27.69
C ARG A 466 -6.58 -32.86 -27.75
N PRO A 467 -6.30 -32.21 -26.61
CA PRO A 467 -5.64 -30.91 -26.60
C PRO A 467 -4.27 -30.93 -27.30
N ASP A 468 -3.94 -29.84 -27.97
CA ASP A 468 -2.69 -29.62 -28.73
C ASP A 468 -1.42 -29.76 -27.89
N TRP A 469 -1.50 -29.46 -26.60
CA TRP A 469 -0.40 -29.53 -25.65
C TRP A 469 -0.13 -30.92 -25.08
N ILE A 470 -0.97 -31.93 -25.38
CA ILE A 470 -0.68 -33.32 -25.01
C ILE A 470 0.15 -33.95 -26.15
N PRO A 471 1.43 -34.30 -25.93
CA PRO A 471 2.26 -34.90 -26.98
C PRO A 471 1.60 -36.16 -27.55
N GLU A 472 1.64 -36.35 -28.87
CA GLU A 472 1.08 -37.56 -29.52
C GLU A 472 1.75 -38.83 -29.00
N SER A 473 3.04 -38.74 -28.67
CA SER A 473 3.85 -39.81 -28.11
C SER A 473 3.47 -40.21 -26.67
N LEU A 474 2.61 -39.45 -25.99
CA LEU A 474 2.19 -39.76 -24.62
C LEU A 474 1.11 -40.87 -24.62
N PRO A 475 1.33 -42.01 -23.92
CA PRO A 475 0.35 -43.09 -23.83
C PRO A 475 -1.01 -42.65 -23.25
N PRO A 476 -2.13 -43.25 -23.67
CA PRO A 476 -3.47 -42.93 -23.17
C PRO A 476 -3.66 -43.05 -21.65
N GLU A 477 -2.93 -43.95 -21.00
CA GLU A 477 -2.96 -44.24 -19.57
C GLU A 477 -1.89 -43.46 -18.76
N ALA A 478 -1.00 -42.74 -19.46
CA ALA A 478 0.11 -42.05 -18.80
C ALA A 478 -0.38 -40.92 -17.88
N PRO A 479 0.09 -40.88 -16.62
CA PRO A 479 -0.36 -39.91 -15.63
C PRO A 479 -0.05 -38.46 -16.05
N ILE A 480 -0.98 -37.56 -15.72
CA ILE A 480 -0.80 -36.10 -15.83
C ILE A 480 -0.63 -35.52 -14.43
N TYR A 481 0.46 -34.80 -14.23
CA TYR A 481 0.72 -34.02 -13.03
C TYR A 481 0.59 -32.54 -13.35
N VAL A 482 -0.02 -31.77 -12.47
CA VAL A 482 -0.21 -30.32 -12.64
C VAL A 482 0.55 -29.57 -11.55
N VAL A 483 1.37 -28.60 -11.94
CA VAL A 483 2.08 -27.72 -11.01
C VAL A 483 1.73 -26.27 -11.30
N CYS A 484 1.46 -25.50 -10.25
CA CYS A 484 1.33 -24.05 -10.33
C CYS A 484 2.31 -23.39 -9.34
N ARG A 485 2.14 -22.11 -9.03
CA ARG A 485 3.06 -21.41 -8.12
C ARG A 485 2.98 -21.92 -6.69
N VAL A 486 1.79 -22.06 -6.12
CA VAL A 486 1.58 -22.38 -4.69
C VAL A 486 0.60 -23.53 -4.42
N GLY A 487 0.15 -24.24 -5.46
CA GLY A 487 -0.76 -25.40 -5.32
C GLY A 487 -2.26 -25.07 -5.26
N ASN A 488 -2.67 -23.85 -5.61
CA ASN A 488 -4.08 -23.45 -5.68
C ASN A 488 -4.66 -23.66 -7.08
N ASP A 489 -4.12 -22.96 -8.09
CA ASP A 489 -4.60 -23.07 -9.48
C ASP A 489 -4.45 -24.48 -10.07
N SER A 490 -3.44 -25.23 -9.62
CA SER A 490 -3.19 -26.60 -10.06
C SER A 490 -4.34 -27.55 -9.70
N GLN A 491 -5.04 -27.30 -8.59
CA GLN A 491 -6.24 -28.07 -8.21
C GLN A 491 -7.43 -27.77 -9.12
N LEU A 492 -7.64 -26.49 -9.46
CA LEU A 492 -8.70 -26.06 -10.36
C LEU A 492 -8.48 -26.66 -11.76
N VAL A 493 -7.25 -26.60 -12.27
CA VAL A 493 -6.92 -27.21 -13.57
C VAL A 493 -7.08 -28.73 -13.51
N THR A 494 -6.61 -29.39 -12.47
CA THR A 494 -6.77 -30.86 -12.32
C THR A 494 -8.24 -31.27 -12.39
N ARG A 495 -9.13 -30.57 -11.68
CA ARG A 495 -10.58 -30.82 -11.77
C ARG A 495 -11.08 -30.60 -13.19
N ARG A 496 -10.68 -29.51 -13.83
CA ARG A 496 -11.11 -29.18 -15.20
C ARG A 496 -10.68 -30.23 -16.22
N LEU A 497 -9.46 -30.75 -16.11
CA LEU A 497 -8.97 -31.83 -16.98
C LEU A 497 -9.82 -33.10 -16.84
N LYS A 498 -10.30 -33.42 -15.62
CA LYS A 498 -11.24 -34.52 -15.38
C LYS A 498 -12.62 -34.26 -15.98
N GLU A 499 -13.15 -33.04 -15.82
CA GLU A 499 -14.42 -32.63 -16.45
C GLU A 499 -14.37 -32.68 -17.98
N MET A 500 -13.20 -32.47 -18.58
CA MET A 500 -12.96 -32.63 -20.02
C MET A 500 -12.87 -34.11 -20.46
N GLY A 501 -12.97 -35.07 -19.53
CA GLY A 501 -12.89 -36.50 -19.80
C GLY A 501 -11.48 -37.03 -20.05
N LEU A 502 -10.43 -36.25 -19.74
CA LEU A 502 -9.04 -36.64 -19.98
C LEU A 502 -8.53 -37.71 -18.99
N ASP A 503 -9.27 -37.94 -17.91
CA ASP A 503 -9.01 -39.02 -16.96
C ASP A 503 -9.49 -40.39 -17.47
N GLY A 504 -10.23 -40.41 -18.59
CA GLY A 504 -10.73 -41.64 -19.20
C GLY A 504 -11.65 -42.44 -18.26
N GLY A 505 -12.44 -41.76 -17.43
CA GLY A 505 -13.27 -42.41 -16.41
C GLY A 505 -12.46 -43.06 -15.28
N GLY A 506 -11.26 -42.54 -15.00
CA GLY A 506 -10.34 -43.04 -13.97
C GLY A 506 -9.24 -43.97 -14.48
N ALA A 507 -9.20 -44.29 -15.78
CA ALA A 507 -8.13 -45.07 -16.40
C ALA A 507 -6.77 -44.35 -16.40
N ARG A 508 -6.79 -43.01 -16.33
CA ARG A 508 -5.59 -42.16 -16.25
C ARG A 508 -5.59 -41.37 -14.95
N PHE A 509 -4.47 -41.40 -14.23
CA PHE A 509 -4.27 -40.53 -13.08
C PHE A 509 -4.10 -39.06 -13.53
N ILE A 510 -4.86 -38.16 -12.91
CA ILE A 510 -4.65 -36.71 -13.02
C ILE A 510 -4.64 -36.13 -11.60
N GLY A 511 -3.50 -35.53 -11.23
CA GLY A 511 -3.28 -34.98 -9.90
C GLY A 511 -2.37 -33.76 -9.90
N ASP A 512 -2.29 -33.07 -8.76
CA ASP A 512 -1.48 -31.86 -8.60
C ASP A 512 -0.24 -32.07 -7.73
N ILE A 513 0.77 -31.21 -7.91
CA ILE A 513 1.88 -31.09 -6.96
C ILE A 513 1.44 -30.17 -5.82
N LYS A 514 1.25 -30.76 -4.64
CA LYS A 514 0.84 -30.06 -3.42
C LYS A 514 1.85 -28.95 -3.08
N GLY A 515 1.35 -27.73 -2.90
CA GLY A 515 2.18 -26.55 -2.61
C GLY A 515 2.94 -25.98 -3.82
N GLY A 516 2.81 -26.59 -5.01
CA GLY A 516 3.35 -26.08 -6.26
C GLY A 516 4.87 -25.91 -6.28
N MET A 517 5.34 -24.92 -7.04
CA MET A 517 6.78 -24.58 -7.13
C MET A 517 7.37 -24.10 -5.79
N ARG A 518 6.56 -23.62 -4.84
CA ARG A 518 7.02 -23.27 -3.48
C ARG A 518 7.50 -24.53 -2.75
N ALA A 519 6.68 -25.58 -2.76
CA ALA A 519 7.03 -26.87 -2.18
C ALA A 519 8.22 -27.50 -2.93
N TRP A 520 8.29 -27.36 -4.26
CA TRP A 520 9.45 -27.81 -5.05
C TRP A 520 10.77 -27.22 -4.54
N LYS A 521 10.80 -25.90 -4.31
CA LYS A 521 11.98 -25.24 -3.76
C LYS A 521 12.35 -25.79 -2.37
N GLN A 522 11.36 -25.99 -1.51
CA GLN A 522 11.60 -26.41 -0.12
C GLN A 522 12.02 -27.88 -0.01
N GLU A 523 11.43 -28.74 -0.83
CA GLU A 523 11.52 -30.19 -0.70
C GLU A 523 12.52 -30.84 -1.67
N VAL A 524 12.79 -30.21 -2.82
CA VAL A 524 13.53 -30.84 -3.94
C VAL A 524 14.75 -30.03 -4.35
N ASP A 525 14.57 -28.77 -4.73
CA ASP A 525 15.65 -27.92 -5.23
C ASP A 525 15.65 -26.54 -4.54
N PRO A 526 16.38 -26.39 -3.43
CA PRO A 526 16.52 -25.11 -2.73
C PRO A 526 17.07 -23.97 -3.58
N THR A 527 17.78 -24.30 -4.66
CA THR A 527 18.45 -23.33 -5.53
C THR A 527 17.52 -22.76 -6.60
N ILE A 528 16.37 -23.41 -6.87
CA ILE A 528 15.45 -22.93 -7.90
C ILE A 528 14.96 -21.51 -7.56
N PRO A 529 14.99 -20.58 -8.53
CA PRO A 529 14.38 -19.26 -8.36
C PRO A 529 12.88 -19.41 -8.12
N PHE A 530 12.41 -18.88 -6.99
CA PHE A 530 11.00 -18.79 -6.64
C PHE A 530 10.79 -17.38 -6.08
N MET A 531 10.05 -16.57 -6.83
CA MET A 531 9.56 -15.26 -6.38
C MET A 531 8.21 -15.43 -5.72
#